data_AF-A0A382GHQ0-F1
#
_entry.id   AF-A0A382GHQ0-F1
#
_cell.length_a   1.000
_cell.length_b   1.000
_cell.length_c   1.000
_cell.angle_alpha   90.00
_cell.angle_beta   90.00
_cell.angle_gamma   90.00
#
_symmetry.space_group_name_H-M   'P 1'
#
loop_
_entity.id
_entity.type
_entity.pdbx_description
1 polymer ?
#
loop_
_entity_poly.entity_id
_entity_poly.type
_entity_poly.pdbx_seq_one_letter_code
_entity_poly.pdbx_strand_id
1 'polypeptide(L)'
;MAQKTVYLRSSGEETTAYESPLEPGVWHIPPKATEDEPPSFDASKKTCKYIDDEWVIADIPEPEAEPKPEYPLAIEQLRFDRNVKLAETDYFALSDHTLSDAMKTYRQDLRNLPSTASPKLDENGNLTNVTWPTKPS
;
A
#
# COMPACT_ATOMS: atom_id res chain seq x y z
N MET A 1 -48.76 1.27 -10.32
CA MET A 1 -48.01 0.10 -10.83
C MET A 1 -47.75 -0.79 -9.64
N ALA A 2 -48.17 -2.05 -9.70
CA ALA A 2 -47.84 -2.99 -8.63
C ALA A 2 -46.31 -3.19 -8.60
N GLN A 3 -45.78 -3.51 -7.42
CA GLN A 3 -44.35 -3.76 -7.19
C GLN A 3 -44.18 -5.14 -6.57
N LYS A 4 -43.07 -5.79 -6.91
CA LYS A 4 -42.65 -7.08 -6.35
C LYS A 4 -41.18 -6.99 -5.94
N THR A 5 -40.83 -7.61 -4.81
CA THR A 5 -39.44 -7.74 -4.37
C THR A 5 -38.73 -8.81 -5.21
N VAL A 6 -37.56 -8.47 -5.72
CA VAL A 6 -36.64 -9.38 -6.44
C VAL A 6 -35.23 -9.15 -5.91
N TYR A 7 -34.27 -10.02 -6.21
CA TYR A 7 -32.95 -10.01 -5.59
C TYR A 7 -31.83 -9.88 -6.62
N LEU A 8 -30.81 -9.08 -6.34
CA LEU A 8 -29.65 -8.92 -7.23
C LEU A 8 -28.79 -10.18 -7.23
N ARG A 9 -28.56 -10.78 -8.40
CA ARG A 9 -27.76 -12.01 -8.56
C ARG A 9 -26.30 -11.88 -8.11
N SER A 10 -25.78 -10.66 -7.99
CA SER A 10 -24.39 -10.39 -7.58
C SER A 10 -24.16 -10.32 -6.08
N SER A 11 -25.21 -10.06 -5.30
CA SER A 11 -25.10 -9.73 -3.87
C SER A 11 -26.22 -10.30 -3.01
N GLY A 12 -27.35 -10.74 -3.57
CA GLY A 12 -28.54 -11.11 -2.80
C GLY A 12 -29.28 -9.92 -2.20
N GLU A 13 -28.96 -8.69 -2.59
CA GLU A 13 -29.67 -7.50 -2.10
C GLU A 13 -31.07 -7.39 -2.71
N GLU A 14 -32.02 -6.90 -1.92
CA GLU A 14 -33.39 -6.63 -2.36
C GLU A 14 -33.44 -5.47 -3.37
N THR A 15 -34.21 -5.66 -4.42
CA THR A 15 -34.55 -4.64 -5.42
C THR A 15 -36.01 -4.80 -5.85
N THR A 16 -36.51 -3.87 -6.66
CA THR A 16 -37.93 -3.79 -7.01
C THR A 16 -38.16 -4.07 -8.48
N ALA A 17 -39.11 -4.97 -8.78
CA ALA A 17 -39.68 -5.16 -10.10
C ALA A 17 -41.04 -4.45 -10.19
N TYR A 18 -41.33 -3.86 -11.35
CA TYR A 18 -42.58 -3.14 -11.61
C TYR A 18 -43.43 -3.91 -12.61
N GLU A 19 -44.72 -3.99 -12.34
CA GLU A 19 -45.68 -4.56 -13.30
C GLU A 19 -45.82 -3.66 -14.53
N SER A 20 -45.91 -4.28 -15.71
CA SER A 20 -46.14 -3.60 -16.98
C SER A 20 -47.48 -2.88 -16.96
N PRO A 21 -47.52 -1.57 -17.26
CA PRO A 21 -48.77 -0.83 -17.33
C PRO A 21 -49.64 -1.23 -18.54
N LEU A 22 -49.09 -1.94 -19.52
CA LEU A 22 -49.77 -2.36 -20.75
C LEU A 22 -50.20 -3.83 -20.72
N GLU A 23 -49.48 -4.66 -19.96
CA GLU A 23 -49.70 -6.11 -19.88
C GLU A 23 -49.83 -6.53 -18.41
N PRO A 24 -51.06 -6.56 -17.87
CA PRO A 24 -51.30 -6.99 -16.49
C PRO A 24 -50.75 -8.40 -16.26
N GLY A 25 -49.99 -8.58 -15.17
CA GLY A 25 -49.31 -9.82 -14.81
C GLY A 25 -47.89 -9.98 -15.37
N VAL A 26 -47.43 -9.12 -16.28
CA VAL A 26 -46.04 -9.14 -16.79
C VAL A 26 -45.17 -8.21 -15.95
N TRP A 27 -44.11 -8.76 -15.36
CA TRP A 27 -43.21 -8.02 -14.47
C TRP A 27 -41.89 -7.67 -15.15
N HIS A 28 -41.52 -6.40 -15.11
CA HIS A 28 -40.22 -5.94 -15.58
C HIS A 28 -39.17 -6.17 -14.50
N ILE A 29 -38.54 -7.34 -14.55
CA ILE A 29 -37.42 -7.70 -13.68
C ILE A 29 -36.17 -6.93 -14.13
N PRO A 30 -35.50 -6.18 -13.24
CA PRO A 30 -34.26 -5.50 -13.56
C PRO A 30 -33.19 -6.47 -14.08
N PRO A 31 -32.29 -6.02 -14.96
CA PRO A 31 -31.20 -6.86 -15.43
C PRO A 31 -30.37 -7.37 -14.25
N LYS A 32 -29.98 -8.64 -14.31
CA LYS A 32 -29.21 -9.33 -13.25
C LYS A 32 -29.95 -9.46 -11.91
N ALA A 33 -31.27 -9.39 -11.89
CA ALA A 33 -32.07 -9.80 -10.74
C ALA A 33 -32.66 -11.21 -10.93
N THR A 34 -33.02 -11.86 -9.82
CA THR A 34 -33.77 -13.12 -9.78
C THR A 34 -34.93 -13.00 -8.79
N GLU A 35 -35.96 -13.81 -8.96
CA GLU A 35 -37.06 -13.89 -8.00
C GLU A 35 -36.75 -14.82 -6.83
N ASP A 36 -35.72 -15.65 -6.97
CA ASP A 36 -35.31 -16.61 -5.95
C ASP A 36 -34.67 -15.91 -4.76
N GLU A 37 -35.23 -16.14 -3.58
CA GLU A 37 -34.74 -15.56 -2.34
C GLU A 37 -33.34 -16.11 -1.99
N PRO A 38 -32.35 -15.23 -1.74
CA PRO A 38 -31.02 -15.65 -1.33
C PRO A 38 -31.04 -16.29 0.05
N PRO A 39 -30.19 -17.29 0.31
CA PRO A 39 -29.99 -17.84 1.64
C PRO A 39 -29.48 -16.75 2.58
N SER A 40 -29.79 -16.85 3.88
CA SER A 40 -29.26 -15.91 4.88
C SER A 40 -27.72 -16.03 5.00
N PHE A 41 -27.00 -14.92 4.84
CA PHE A 41 -25.54 -14.86 4.96
C PHE A 41 -25.08 -13.56 5.63
N ASP A 42 -23.89 -13.60 6.24
CA ASP A 42 -23.22 -12.40 6.78
C ASP A 42 -22.42 -11.72 5.65
N ALA A 43 -22.94 -10.61 5.13
CA ALA A 43 -22.33 -9.84 4.05
C ALA A 43 -20.94 -9.28 4.39
N SER A 44 -20.56 -9.25 5.67
CA SER A 44 -19.23 -8.79 6.11
C SER A 44 -18.14 -9.83 5.91
N LYS A 45 -18.51 -11.12 5.91
CA LYS A 45 -17.56 -12.25 5.88
C LYS A 45 -17.71 -13.12 4.65
N LYS A 46 -18.86 -13.05 3.99
CA LYS A 46 -19.22 -13.94 2.89
C LYS A 46 -19.75 -13.12 1.72
N THR A 47 -19.42 -13.56 0.51
CA THR A 47 -20.03 -13.12 -0.73
C THR A 47 -21.13 -14.10 -1.12
N CYS A 48 -22.24 -13.59 -1.66
CA CYS A 48 -23.36 -14.40 -2.15
C CYS A 48 -23.59 -14.08 -3.63
N LYS A 49 -23.49 -15.09 -4.50
CA LYS A 49 -23.67 -14.94 -5.96
C LYS A 49 -24.59 -16.03 -6.49
N TYR A 50 -25.50 -15.66 -7.37
CA TYR A 50 -26.40 -16.58 -8.06
C TYR A 50 -25.75 -17.09 -9.35
N ILE A 51 -25.36 -18.37 -9.38
CA ILE A 51 -24.62 -19.03 -10.46
C ILE A 51 -25.36 -20.33 -10.79
N ASP A 52 -25.60 -20.60 -12.07
CA ASP A 52 -26.24 -21.83 -12.56
C ASP A 52 -27.54 -22.21 -11.81
N ASP A 53 -28.39 -21.19 -11.61
CA ASP A 53 -29.69 -21.29 -10.91
C ASP A 53 -29.61 -21.63 -9.40
N GLU A 54 -28.43 -21.48 -8.79
CA GLU A 54 -28.20 -21.70 -7.37
C GLU A 54 -27.45 -20.52 -6.70
N TRP A 55 -27.74 -20.28 -5.42
CA TRP A 55 -27.01 -19.31 -4.61
C TRP A 55 -25.72 -19.92 -4.04
N VAL A 56 -24.58 -19.43 -4.51
CA VAL A 56 -23.25 -19.81 -4.04
C VAL A 56 -22.75 -18.80 -3.03
N ILE A 57 -22.48 -19.26 -1.81
CA ILE A 57 -21.88 -18.46 -0.74
C ILE A 57 -20.39 -18.81 -0.64
N ALA A 58 -19.52 -17.81 -0.80
CA ALA A 58 -18.07 -17.98 -0.65
C ALA A 58 -17.51 -17.04 0.42
N ASP A 59 -16.54 -17.51 1.21
CA ASP A 59 -15.87 -16.67 2.20
C ASP A 59 -15.05 -15.57 1.52
N ILE A 60 -15.13 -14.35 2.05
CA ILE A 60 -14.27 -13.25 1.64
C ILE A 60 -12.87 -13.61 2.16
N PRO A 61 -11.86 -13.76 1.27
CA PRO A 61 -10.51 -14.06 1.72
C PRO A 61 -10.01 -12.90 2.58
N GLU A 62 -9.54 -13.22 3.79
CA GLU A 62 -8.84 -12.26 4.62
C GLU A 62 -7.60 -11.79 3.83
N PRO A 63 -7.40 -10.47 3.66
CA PRO A 63 -6.26 -9.99 2.89
C PRO A 63 -4.99 -10.47 3.59
N GLU A 64 -4.21 -11.29 2.90
CA GLU A 64 -2.87 -11.65 3.36
C GLU A 64 -2.11 -10.35 3.61
N ALA A 65 -1.58 -10.18 4.84
CA ALA A 65 -0.80 -9.00 5.17
C ALA A 65 0.37 -8.92 4.19
N GLU A 66 0.39 -7.87 3.36
CA GLU A 66 1.49 -7.66 2.43
C GLU A 66 2.80 -7.72 3.21
N PRO A 67 3.77 -8.58 2.80
CA PRO A 67 5.05 -8.63 3.48
C PRO A 67 5.63 -7.24 3.41
N LYS A 68 5.83 -6.60 4.58
CA LYS A 68 6.49 -5.31 4.63
C LYS A 68 7.81 -5.46 3.87
N PRO A 69 7.99 -4.74 2.77
CA PRO A 69 9.20 -4.90 1.99
C PRO A 69 10.39 -4.53 2.87
N GLU A 70 11.29 -5.50 3.12
CA GLU A 70 12.64 -5.25 3.60
C GLU A 70 13.41 -4.52 2.49
N TYR A 71 13.07 -3.25 2.27
CA TYR A 71 13.75 -2.40 1.33
C TYR A 71 15.18 -2.07 1.85
N PRO A 72 16.12 -1.69 0.97
CA PRO A 72 17.45 -1.18 1.30
C PRO A 72 17.43 0.19 2.02
N LEU A 73 16.43 0.44 2.86
CA LEU A 73 16.24 1.65 3.67
C LEU A 73 17.52 1.99 4.46
N ALA A 74 18.23 0.97 4.94
CA ALA A 74 19.49 1.17 5.66
C ALA A 74 20.57 1.80 4.78
N ILE A 75 20.68 1.39 3.51
CA ILE A 75 21.65 1.95 2.56
C ILE A 75 21.22 3.34 2.11
N GLU A 76 19.91 3.56 1.93
CA GLU A 76 19.37 4.87 1.57
C GLU A 76 19.56 5.89 2.69
N GLN A 77 19.26 5.51 3.94
CA GLN A 77 19.50 6.34 5.12
C GLN A 77 20.99 6.67 5.27
N LEU A 78 21.87 5.69 5.06
CA LEU A 78 23.32 5.94 5.05
C LEU A 78 23.71 6.98 4.01
N ARG A 79 23.17 6.87 2.78
CA ARG A 79 23.44 7.84 1.70
C ARG A 79 22.90 9.23 2.04
N PHE A 80 21.74 9.30 2.68
CA PHE A 80 21.13 10.55 3.14
C PHE A 80 22.01 11.23 4.20
N ASP A 81 22.34 10.55 5.29
CA ASP A 81 23.16 11.10 6.37
C ASP A 81 24.55 11.51 5.89
N ARG A 82 25.14 10.74 4.97
CA ARG A 82 26.41 11.09 4.31
C ARG A 82 26.27 12.40 3.55
N ASN A 83 25.21 12.58 2.77
CA ASN A 83 24.98 13.79 1.99
C ASN A 83 24.83 15.02 2.91
N VAL A 84 24.13 14.88 4.04
CA VAL A 84 24.02 15.93 5.05
C VAL A 84 25.40 16.35 5.57
N LYS A 85 26.23 15.39 6.00
CA LYS A 85 27.60 15.66 6.49
C LYS A 85 28.53 16.27 5.43
N LEU A 86 28.36 15.89 4.17
CA LEU A 86 29.09 16.50 3.05
C LEU A 86 28.61 17.94 2.79
N ALA A 87 27.31 18.21 2.89
CA ALA A 87 26.76 19.55 2.72
C ALA A 87 27.25 20.51 3.83
N GLU A 88 27.31 20.05 5.08
CA GLU A 88 27.85 20.81 6.22
C GLU A 88 29.32 21.26 6.04
N THR A 89 30.05 20.61 5.14
CA THR A 89 31.46 20.90 4.88
C THR A 89 31.70 21.45 3.47
N ASP A 90 30.63 21.74 2.73
CA ASP A 90 30.74 22.14 1.33
C ASP A 90 31.32 23.55 1.16
N TYR A 91 31.04 24.46 2.09
CA TYR A 91 31.56 25.82 2.08
C TYR A 91 33.10 25.89 2.16
N PHE A 92 33.77 24.88 2.73
CA PHE A 92 35.24 24.82 2.74
C PHE A 92 35.84 24.60 1.36
N ALA A 93 35.04 24.18 0.38
CA ALA A 93 35.47 23.97 -1.00
C ALA A 93 35.19 25.18 -1.91
N LEU A 94 34.73 26.31 -1.35
CA LEU A 94 34.59 27.58 -2.07
C LEU A 94 35.97 28.20 -2.35
N SER A 95 36.06 29.08 -3.34
CA SER A 95 37.31 29.78 -3.73
C SER A 95 37.94 30.57 -2.58
N ASP A 96 37.11 31.03 -1.65
CA ASP A 96 37.51 31.90 -0.54
C ASP A 96 38.13 31.10 0.63
N HIS A 97 38.05 29.77 0.57
CA HIS A 97 38.62 28.86 1.56
C HIS A 97 39.65 27.92 0.93
N THR A 98 40.71 27.64 1.67
CA THR A 98 41.68 26.59 1.30
C THR A 98 41.29 25.31 2.01
N LEU A 99 40.88 24.30 1.25
CA LEU A 99 40.48 23.00 1.81
C LEU A 99 41.70 22.28 2.41
N SER A 100 41.72 22.12 3.74
CA SER A 100 42.78 21.42 4.45
C SER A 100 42.83 19.94 4.05
N ASP A 101 44.00 19.32 4.15
CA ASP A 101 44.15 17.90 3.82
C ASP A 101 43.33 17.01 4.76
N ALA A 102 43.20 17.39 6.03
CA ALA A 102 42.31 16.71 6.98
C ALA A 102 40.84 16.74 6.51
N MET A 103 40.36 17.87 5.99
CA MET A 103 38.99 17.99 5.47
C MET A 103 38.80 17.21 4.16
N LYS A 104 39.82 17.14 3.30
CA LYS A 104 39.80 16.27 2.11
C LYS A 104 39.64 14.80 2.50
N THR A 105 40.44 14.33 3.46
CA THR A 105 40.38 12.95 3.97
C THR A 105 39.00 12.66 4.58
N TYR A 106 38.50 13.56 5.45
CA TYR A 106 37.16 13.43 6.03
C TYR A 106 36.05 13.29 4.97
N ARG A 107 36.03 14.16 3.95
CA ARG A 107 35.04 14.10 2.87
C ARG A 107 35.20 12.84 2.00
N GLN A 108 36.42 12.34 1.83
CA GLN A 108 36.68 11.10 1.10
C GLN A 108 36.19 9.88 1.88
N ASP A 109 36.47 9.82 3.18
CA ASP A 109 36.04 8.73 4.06
C ASP A 109 34.50 8.65 4.11
N LEU A 110 33.81 9.79 4.18
CA LEU A 110 32.35 9.84 4.07
C LEU A 110 31.84 9.23 2.76
N ARG A 111 32.48 9.51 1.63
CA ARG A 111 32.09 8.96 0.31
C ARG A 111 32.36 7.47 0.18
N ASN A 112 33.33 6.95 0.92
CA ASN A 112 33.70 5.53 0.93
C ASN A 112 32.78 4.69 1.85
N LEU A 113 32.05 5.28 2.79
CA LEU A 113 31.15 4.56 3.71
C LEU A 113 30.13 3.61 3.04
N PRO A 114 29.46 3.95 1.92
CA PRO A 114 28.50 3.04 1.29
C PRO A 114 29.11 1.76 0.72
N SER A 115 30.43 1.71 0.49
CA SER A 115 31.11 0.51 0.00
C SER A 115 31.82 -0.29 1.10
N THR A 116 32.04 0.31 2.28
CA THR A 116 32.75 -0.32 3.39
C THR A 116 31.85 -0.65 4.59
N ALA A 117 30.69 0.00 4.71
CA ALA A 117 29.76 -0.21 5.82
C ALA A 117 28.64 -1.19 5.44
N SER A 118 28.15 -1.91 6.45
CA SER A 118 26.95 -2.76 6.36
C SER A 118 25.85 -2.15 7.24
N PRO A 119 25.18 -1.07 6.79
CA PRO A 119 24.21 -0.35 7.61
C PRO A 119 23.02 -1.23 8.00
N LYS A 120 22.52 -1.00 9.20
CA LYS A 120 21.29 -1.60 9.74
C LYS A 120 20.47 -0.49 10.39
N LEU A 121 19.15 -0.60 10.29
CA LEU A 121 18.22 0.32 10.94
C LEU A 121 17.71 -0.27 12.24
N ASP A 122 17.54 0.57 13.26
CA ASP A 122 16.76 0.26 14.46
C ASP A 122 15.25 0.47 14.22
N GLU A 123 14.44 0.19 15.24
CA GLU A 123 12.97 0.38 15.22
C GLU A 123 12.55 1.84 14.99
N ASN A 124 13.47 2.80 15.17
CA ASN A 124 13.26 4.23 14.99
C ASN A 124 13.81 4.76 13.66
N GLY A 125 14.40 3.90 12.81
CA GLY A 125 14.98 4.28 11.53
C GLY A 125 16.37 4.91 11.62
N ASN A 126 17.11 4.75 12.73
CA ASN A 126 18.49 5.22 12.86
C ASN A 126 19.49 4.13 12.48
N LEU A 127 20.65 4.57 11.99
CA LEU A 127 21.77 3.68 11.64
C LEU A 127 22.55 3.25 12.89
N THR A 128 22.62 1.94 13.13
CA THR A 128 23.31 1.38 14.30
C THR A 128 24.69 0.79 14.00
N ASN A 129 24.97 0.43 12.74
CA ASN A 129 26.20 -0.27 12.32
C ASN A 129 27.09 0.55 11.37
N VAL A 130 27.18 1.86 11.61
CA VAL A 130 27.97 2.79 10.78
C VAL A 130 28.85 3.64 11.69
N THR A 131 30.17 3.57 11.48
CA THR A 131 31.13 4.43 12.16
C THR A 131 31.42 5.65 11.29
N TRP A 132 31.01 6.83 11.76
CA TRP A 132 31.23 8.08 11.04
C TRP A 132 32.63 8.65 11.36
N PRO A 133 33.37 9.16 10.34
CA PRO A 133 34.61 9.87 10.59
C PRO A 133 34.34 11.14 11.42
N THR A 134 35.33 11.60 12.19
CA THR A 134 35.23 12.82 13.00
C THR A 134 35.54 14.04 12.14
N LYS A 135 34.67 15.07 12.20
CA LYS A 135 34.88 16.32 11.48
C LYS A 135 36.12 17.05 12.04
N PRO A 136 37.09 17.44 11.19
CA PRO A 136 38.22 18.24 11.61
C PRO A 136 37.80 19.70 11.89
N SER A 137 38.54 20.38 12.78
CA SER A 137 38.33 21.78 13.16
C SER A 137 38.66 22.75 12.03
#